data_AF-A0A7K4IHV4-F1
#
_entry.id   AF-A0A7K4IHV4-F1
#
_cell.length_a   1.000
_cell.length_b   1.000
_cell.length_c   1.000
_cell.angle_alpha   90.00
_cell.angle_beta   90.00
_cell.angle_gamma   90.00
#
_symmetry.space_group_name_H-M   'P 1'
#
loop_
_entity.id
_entity.type
_entity.pdbx_description
1 polymer ?
#
loop_
_entity_poly.entity_id
_entity_poly.type
_entity_poly.pdbx_seq_one_letter_code
_entity_poly.pdbx_strand_id
1 'polypeptide(L)'
;MYILYLDESGDPNGWQFQKNYVLAGIAIHEGQIWKLNNELDNIQSKYFPGISYPIAFHATEIRRGKGHFENLKPQIRDGILKEVCNVIGSS
;
A
#
# COMPACT_ATOMS: atom_id res chain seq x y z
N MET A 1 -17.24 4.77 -13.72
CA MET A 1 -16.85 5.88 -12.81
C MET A 1 -15.38 5.69 -12.44
N TYR A 2 -14.60 6.76 -12.25
CA TYR A 2 -13.20 6.65 -11.79
C TYR A 2 -13.09 7.19 -10.37
N ILE A 3 -12.41 6.45 -9.48
CA ILE A 3 -12.07 6.90 -8.14
C ILE A 3 -10.61 7.33 -8.16
N LEU A 4 -10.35 8.59 -7.82
CA LEU A 4 -9.00 9.12 -7.62
C LEU A 4 -8.64 9.02 -6.14
N TYR A 5 -7.70 8.14 -5.81
CA TYR A 5 -7.03 8.14 -4.51
C TYR A 5 -5.77 8.99 -4.59
N LEU A 6 -5.63 9.93 -3.67
CA LEU A 6 -4.54 10.90 -3.65
C LEU A 6 -3.78 10.75 -2.32
N ASP A 7 -2.50 10.35 -2.39
CA ASP A 7 -1.65 10.19 -1.21
C ASP A 7 -0.86 11.48 -0.97
N GLU A 8 -1.20 12.18 0.11
CA GLU A 8 -0.49 13.35 0.59
C GLU A 8 0.46 12.93 1.71
N SER A 9 1.74 13.30 1.60
CA SER A 9 2.68 13.15 2.73
C SER A 9 2.42 14.22 3.79
N GLY A 10 1.38 14.04 4.58
CA GLY A 10 1.05 14.93 5.68
C GLY A 10 2.18 15.00 6.72
N ASP A 11 2.68 16.21 6.99
CA ASP A 11 3.42 16.50 8.22
C ASP A 11 2.39 16.87 9.31
N PRO A 12 2.27 16.10 10.41
CA PRO A 12 1.33 16.41 11.49
C PRO A 12 1.57 17.78 12.15
N ASN A 13 2.75 18.39 11.97
CA ASN A 13 3.09 19.74 12.44
C ASN A 13 3.14 20.79 11.31
N GLY A 14 2.71 20.46 10.09
CA GLY A 14 2.95 21.24 8.88
C GLY A 14 2.16 22.55 8.76
N TRP A 15 1.23 22.88 9.66
CA TRP A 15 0.31 24.02 9.53
C TRP A 15 0.98 25.39 9.33
N GLN A 16 2.28 25.52 9.66
CA GLN A 16 3.03 26.76 9.51
C GLN A 16 4.05 26.73 8.34
N PHE A 17 4.40 25.55 7.80
CA PHE A 17 5.46 25.38 6.79
C PHE A 17 5.28 24.14 5.90
N GLN A 18 4.07 23.82 5.43
CA GLN A 18 3.88 22.69 4.50
C GLN A 18 4.70 22.89 3.22
N LYS A 19 5.70 22.02 3.02
CA LYS A 19 6.50 21.89 1.78
C LYS A 19 6.21 20.60 1.00
N ASN A 20 5.30 19.78 1.50
CA ASN A 20 5.04 18.46 0.96
C ASN A 20 3.98 18.53 -0.13
N TYR A 21 4.36 18.09 -1.32
CA TYR A 21 3.49 17.97 -2.48
C TYR A 21 2.81 16.60 -2.50
N VAL A 22 1.69 16.52 -3.22
CA VAL A 22 1.05 15.25 -3.60
C VAL A 22 2.11 14.34 -4.22
N LEU A 23 2.38 13.19 -3.60
CA LEU A 23 3.45 12.28 -4.04
C LEU A 23 2.97 11.35 -5.15
N ALA A 24 1.71 10.92 -5.12
CA ALA A 24 1.11 10.09 -6.14
C ALA A 24 -0.43 10.16 -6.07
N GLY A 25 -1.08 10.06 -7.23
CA GLY A 25 -2.51 9.82 -7.34
C GLY A 25 -2.76 8.59 -8.21
N ILE A 26 -3.68 7.73 -7.78
CA ILE A 26 -4.10 6.55 -8.56
C ILE A 26 -5.57 6.76 -8.94
N ALA A 27 -5.85 6.80 -10.24
CA ALA A 27 -7.20 6.84 -10.77
C ALA A 27 -7.59 5.43 -11.22
N ILE A 28 -8.59 4.84 -10.56
CA ILE A 28 -9.02 3.46 -10.81
C ILE A 28 -10.45 3.47 -11.31
N HIS A 29 -10.73 2.76 -12.41
CA HIS A 29 -12.12 2.56 -12.83
C HIS A 29 -12.84 1.69 -11.79
N GLU A 30 -14.04 2.09 -11.37
CA GLU A 30 -14.81 1.41 -10.33
C GLU A 30 -14.99 -0.10 -10.60
N GLY A 31 -15.18 -0.48 -11.87
CA GLY A 31 -15.26 -1.89 -12.27
C GLY A 31 -13.98 -2.72 -12.04
N GLN A 32 -12.86 -2.09 -11.74
CA GLN A 32 -11.56 -2.72 -11.46
C GLN A 32 -11.25 -2.81 -9.97
N ILE A 33 -11.98 -2.10 -9.10
CA ILE A 33 -11.74 -2.08 -7.65
C ILE A 33 -11.88 -3.49 -7.07
N TRP A 34 -12.87 -4.25 -7.50
CA TRP A 34 -13.06 -5.63 -7.04
C TRP A 34 -11.85 -6.52 -7.39
N LYS A 35 -11.31 -6.37 -8.61
CA LYS A 35 -10.14 -7.12 -9.06
C LYS A 35 -8.90 -6.72 -8.25
N LEU A 36 -8.69 -5.42 -8.07
CA LEU A 36 -7.58 -4.89 -7.28
C LEU A 36 -7.62 -5.41 -5.84
N ASN A 37 -8.79 -5.36 -5.18
CA ASN A 37 -8.94 -5.87 -3.82
C ASN A 37 -8.61 -7.35 -3.73
N ASN A 38 -9.12 -8.17 -4.65
CA ASN A 38 -8.77 -9.60 -4.68
C ASN A 38 -7.27 -9.85 -4.89
N GLU A 39 -6.61 -9.06 -5.74
CA GLU A 39 -5.16 -9.18 -5.95
C GLU A 39 -4.37 -8.80 -4.69
N LEU A 40 -4.79 -7.77 -3.96
CA LEU A 40 -4.20 -7.39 -2.67
C LEU A 40 -4.47 -8.43 -1.57
N ASP A 41 -5.67 -8.99 -1.50
CA ASP A 41 -6.04 -10.05 -0.57
C ASP A 41 -5.22 -11.33 -0.81
N ASN A 42 -4.93 -11.64 -2.09
CA ASN A 42 -4.04 -12.74 -2.46
C ASN A 42 -2.61 -12.50 -1.98
N ILE A 43 -2.09 -11.27 -2.09
CA ILE A 43 -0.77 -10.91 -1.53
C ILE A 43 -0.79 -11.09 -0.02
N GLN A 44 -1.82 -10.60 0.69
CA GLN A 44 -1.92 -10.78 2.14
C GLN A 44 -1.92 -12.26 2.50
N SER A 45 -2.75 -13.07 1.85
CA SER A 45 -2.89 -14.50 2.14
C SER A 45 -1.57 -15.27 1.93
N LYS A 46 -0.76 -14.83 0.97
CA LYS A 46 0.56 -15.41 0.66
C LYS A 46 1.60 -15.10 1.74
N TYR A 47 1.66 -13.86 2.22
CA TYR A 47 2.72 -13.42 3.15
C TYR A 47 2.34 -13.51 4.63
N PHE A 48 1.04 -13.53 4.93
CA PHE A 48 0.49 -13.56 6.27
C PHE A 48 -0.55 -14.69 6.44
N PRO A 49 -0.16 -15.95 6.18
CA PRO A 49 -1.07 -17.08 6.34
C PRO A 49 -1.54 -17.17 7.80
N GLY A 50 -2.86 -17.08 8.01
CA GLY A 50 -3.47 -17.15 9.34
C GLY A 50 -3.94 -15.80 9.91
N ILE A 51 -3.67 -14.68 9.23
CA ILE A 51 -4.29 -13.40 9.57
C ILE A 51 -5.57 -13.23 8.74
N SER A 52 -6.72 -13.22 9.43
CA SER A 52 -8.06 -13.12 8.80
C SER A 52 -8.60 -11.69 8.72
N TYR A 53 -7.95 -10.72 9.37
CA TYR A 53 -8.31 -9.31 9.27
C TYR A 53 -7.46 -8.59 8.21
N PRO A 54 -7.95 -7.51 7.61
CA PRO A 54 -7.19 -6.76 6.61
C PRO A 54 -5.91 -6.14 7.19
N ILE A 55 -4.80 -6.28 6.48
CA ILE A 55 -3.51 -5.66 6.76
C ILE A 55 -3.29 -4.51 5.77
N ALA A 56 -3.08 -3.31 6.28
CA ALA A 56 -2.74 -2.17 5.43
C ALA A 56 -1.30 -2.28 4.92
N PHE A 57 -1.10 -2.24 3.61
CA PHE A 57 0.22 -2.25 2.97
C PHE A 57 0.86 -0.86 2.93
N HIS A 58 1.19 -0.30 4.10
CA HIS A 58 1.89 0.99 4.16
C HIS A 58 3.35 0.85 3.75
N ALA A 59 3.74 1.49 2.64
CA ALA A 59 5.08 1.37 2.07
C ALA A 59 6.20 1.74 3.05
N THR A 60 5.97 2.71 3.95
CA THR A 60 6.92 3.10 5.00
C THR A 60 7.09 2.02 6.06
N GLU A 61 6.00 1.35 6.46
CA GLU A 61 6.04 0.27 7.46
C GLU A 61 6.69 -0.99 6.89
N ILE A 62 6.42 -1.32 5.62
CA ILE A 62 7.06 -2.43 4.92
C ILE A 62 8.56 -2.19 4.80
N ARG A 63 8.99 -1.00 4.35
CA ARG A 63 10.43 -0.66 4.23
C ARG A 63 11.16 -0.70 5.56
N ARG A 64 10.53 -0.19 6.63
CA ARG A 64 11.14 -0.12 7.97
C ARG A 64 10.99 -1.42 8.77
N GLY A 65 10.11 -2.35 8.35
CA GLY A 65 9.75 -3.53 9.12
C GLY A 65 9.09 -3.15 10.44
N LYS A 66 7.95 -2.47 10.38
CA LYS A 66 7.15 -2.14 11.57
C LYS A 66 5.84 -2.92 11.56
N GLY A 67 5.21 -3.06 12.73
CA GLY A 67 3.92 -3.74 12.85
C GLY A 67 3.98 -5.18 12.35
N HIS A 68 3.09 -5.55 11.44
CA HIS A 68 3.05 -6.90 10.85
C HIS A 68 4.33 -7.27 10.07
N PHE A 69 5.15 -6.29 9.67
CA PHE A 69 6.34 -6.50 8.86
C PHE A 69 7.65 -6.64 9.67
N GLU A 70 7.60 -6.56 11.00
CA GLU A 70 8.79 -6.52 11.89
C GLU A 70 9.64 -7.79 11.80
N ASN A 71 9.01 -8.96 11.76
CA ASN A 71 9.69 -10.25 11.74
C ASN A 71 10.01 -10.76 10.33
N LEU A 72 9.74 -9.97 9.30
CA LEU A 72 10.00 -10.34 7.91
C LEU A 72 11.42 -9.94 7.50
N LYS A 73 12.12 -10.86 6.83
CA LYS A 73 13.44 -10.57 6.26
C LYS A 73 13.33 -9.43 5.23
N PRO A 74 14.36 -8.56 5.09
CA PRO A 74 14.34 -7.46 4.13
C PRO A 74 13.92 -7.87 2.72
N GLN A 75 14.41 -9.01 2.23
CA GLN A 75 14.10 -9.53 0.90
C GLN A 75 12.61 -9.87 0.72
N ILE A 76 11.96 -10.35 1.78
CA ILE A 76 10.52 -10.65 1.78
C ILE A 76 9.72 -9.36 1.72
N ARG A 77 10.13 -8.34 2.49
CA ARG A 77 9.49 -7.01 2.49
C ARG A 77 9.61 -6.30 1.14
N ASP A 78 10.78 -6.40 0.50
CA ASP A 78 10.99 -5.88 -0.86
C ASP A 78 10.12 -6.63 -1.88
N GLY A 79 9.94 -7.95 -1.70
CA GLY A 79 9.00 -8.76 -2.48
C GLY A 79 7.56 -8.29 -2.36
N ILE A 80 7.08 -8.04 -1.14
CA ILE A 80 5.74 -7.49 -0.87
C ILE A 80 5.56 -6.15 -1.58
N LEU A 81 6.50 -5.22 -1.42
CA LEU A 81 6.44 -3.91 -2.09
C LEU A 81 6.37 -4.04 -3.60
N LYS A 82 7.20 -4.90 -4.19
CA LYS A 82 7.22 -5.11 -5.64
C LYS A 82 5.90 -5.69 -6.14
N GLU A 83 5.32 -6.65 -5.43
CA GLU A 83 4.03 -7.26 -5.81
C GLU A 83 2.89 -6.25 -5.71
N VAL A 84 2.83 -5.46 -4.63
CA VAL A 84 1.82 -4.39 -4.47
C VAL A 84 1.97 -3.34 -5.57
N CYS A 85 3.18 -2.87 -5.87
CA CYS A 85 3.40 -1.91 -6.95
C CYS A 85 3.04 -2.48 -8.32
N ASN A 86 3.31 -3.76 -8.58
CA ASN A 86 2.93 -4.41 -9.83
C ASN A 86 1.41 -4.45 -9.98
N VAL A 87 0.68 -4.88 -8.94
CA VAL A 87 -0.79 -4.92 -8.92
C VAL A 87 -1.37 -3.55 -9.21
N ILE A 88 -0.86 -2.50 -8.56
CA ILE A 88 -1.28 -1.11 -8.82
C ILE A 88 -0.94 -0.68 -10.24
N GLY A 89 0.25 -0.99 -10.75
CA GLY A 89 0.69 -0.58 -12.09
C GLY A 89 0.07 -1.35 -13.24
N SER A 90 -0.49 -2.55 -12.99
CA SER A 90 -1.19 -3.37 -13.98
C SER A 90 -2.71 -3.23 -13.95
N SER A 91 -3.24 -2.45 -12.99
CA SER A 91 -4.66 -2.17 -12.84
C SER A 91 -5.13 -1.07 -13.79
#